data_AF-A0A7C6FXI1-F1
#
_entry.id   AF-A0A7C6FXI1-F1
#
_cell.length_a   1.000
_cell.length_b   1.000
_cell.length_c   1.000
_cell.angle_alpha   90.00
_cell.angle_beta   90.00
_cell.angle_gamma   90.00
#
_symmetry.space_group_name_H-M   'P 1'
#
loop_
_entity.id
_entity.type
_entity.pdbx_description
1 polymer ?
#
loop_
_entity_poly.entity_id
_entity_poly.type
_entity_poly.pdbx_seq_one_letter_code
_entity_poly.pdbx_strand_id
1 'polypeptide(L)'
;MKKKSDFWDKTFLGYILKNIGIAIAAMLGIALVALFLINIYTKHGKSEAVPNLKGLSIEEADAMLRKQKLKFEIIDSVFMRDKKLGTVIEQNPVANSIVKPGRKIYLIINSKAVRQVKFPNVTDISVRQAEAMIKSLRINIANIQYAPSAYRDLVLEAKYNGKTLTQGDKVPEGASIVLVVGDGYGGYDGISSGAPSLIGLDLYSATETINTSSFLIGYLTYDVEPNGDESSYVVYRQRPEPGEPIDAGSTIDLFLTKDRSKLDVPTSQVPVTNQHTISVEKKEKKEKVKDIEEFF
;
A
#
# COMPACT_ATOMS: atom_id res chain seq x y z
N MET A 1 -23.51 -81.08 71.26
CA MET A 1 -23.14 -79.66 71.48
C MET A 1 -21.73 -79.42 70.93
N LYS A 2 -21.60 -78.73 69.80
CA LYS A 2 -20.29 -78.44 69.16
C LYS A 2 -19.59 -77.32 69.92
N LYS A 3 -18.46 -77.61 70.57
CA LYS A 3 -17.51 -76.60 71.10
C LYS A 3 -17.08 -75.70 69.94
N LYS A 4 -17.51 -74.44 69.95
CA LYS A 4 -16.93 -73.40 69.08
C LYS A 4 -15.44 -73.30 69.41
N SER A 5 -14.60 -73.27 68.38
CA SER A 5 -13.15 -73.23 68.50
C SER A 5 -12.68 -71.97 69.23
N ASP A 6 -12.27 -72.11 70.48
CA ASP A 6 -11.66 -71.08 71.34
C ASP A 6 -10.31 -70.55 70.81
N PHE A 7 -9.81 -71.08 69.69
CA PHE A 7 -8.53 -70.76 69.09
C PHE A 7 -8.37 -69.28 68.72
N TRP A 8 -9.44 -68.65 68.22
CA TRP A 8 -9.41 -67.27 67.71
C TRP A 8 -9.32 -66.21 68.80
N ASP A 9 -9.76 -66.52 70.02
CA ASP A 9 -9.79 -65.56 71.13
C ASP A 9 -8.80 -65.91 72.26
N LYS A 10 -8.31 -67.16 72.35
CA LYS A 10 -7.41 -67.61 73.44
C LYS A 10 -5.96 -67.87 73.06
N THR A 11 -5.61 -67.85 71.77
CA THR A 11 -4.23 -68.11 71.28
C THR A 11 -3.63 -66.84 70.67
N PHE A 12 -2.35 -66.55 70.98
CA PHE A 12 -1.63 -65.37 70.45
C PHE A 12 -1.70 -65.27 68.92
N LEU A 13 -1.53 -66.39 68.22
CA LEU A 13 -1.61 -66.46 66.76
C LEU A 13 -3.03 -66.18 66.22
N GLY A 14 -4.06 -66.64 66.93
CA GLY A 14 -5.47 -66.41 66.57
C GLY A 14 -5.86 -64.93 66.66
N TYR A 15 -5.38 -64.24 67.69
CA TYR A 15 -5.57 -62.79 67.86
C TYR A 15 -4.93 -61.97 66.71
N ILE A 16 -3.70 -62.33 66.32
CA ILE A 16 -3.00 -61.67 65.20
C ILE A 16 -3.75 -61.88 63.87
N LEU A 17 -4.14 -63.11 63.55
CA LEU A 17 -4.86 -63.42 62.30
C LEU A 17 -6.23 -62.72 62.22
N LYS A 18 -6.94 -62.58 63.34
CA LYS A 18 -8.20 -61.82 63.43
C LYS A 18 -7.99 -60.34 63.11
N ASN A 19 -6.99 -59.70 63.71
CA ASN A 19 -6.69 -58.29 63.46
C ASN A 19 -6.18 -58.04 62.04
N ILE A 20 -5.37 -58.96 61.48
CA ILE A 20 -4.95 -58.90 60.07
C ILE A 20 -6.16 -59.01 59.14
N GLY A 21 -7.09 -59.93 59.41
CA GLY A 21 -8.34 -60.06 58.65
C GLY A 21 -9.19 -58.79 58.69
N ILE A 22 -9.33 -58.17 59.87
CA ILE A 22 -10.02 -56.90 60.05
C ILE A 22 -9.31 -55.77 59.30
N ALA A 23 -7.97 -55.71 59.36
CA ALA A 23 -7.19 -54.70 58.67
C ALA A 23 -7.31 -54.83 57.14
N ILE A 24 -7.28 -56.06 56.61
CA ILE A 24 -7.50 -56.34 55.19
C ILE A 24 -8.92 -55.93 54.78
N ALA A 25 -9.93 -56.30 55.57
CA ALA A 25 -11.32 -55.93 55.31
C ALA A 25 -11.54 -54.41 55.35
N ALA A 26 -10.92 -53.71 56.31
CA ALA A 26 -10.96 -52.26 56.40
C ALA A 26 -10.26 -51.59 55.21
N MET A 27 -9.09 -52.11 54.80
CA MET A 27 -8.36 -51.61 53.63
C MET A 27 -9.16 -51.81 52.34
N LEU A 28 -9.77 -52.98 52.14
CA LEU A 28 -10.69 -53.24 51.02
C LEU A 28 -11.90 -52.32 51.07
N GLY A 29 -12.49 -52.10 52.25
CA GLY A 29 -13.61 -51.18 52.44
C GLY A 29 -13.25 -49.75 52.04
N ILE A 30 -12.11 -49.24 52.52
CA ILE A 30 -11.60 -47.90 52.16
C ILE A 30 -11.34 -47.81 50.66
N ALA A 31 -10.72 -48.83 50.05
CA ALA A 31 -10.45 -48.84 48.61
C ALA A 31 -11.75 -48.81 47.79
N LEU A 32 -12.77 -49.60 48.18
CA LEU A 32 -14.08 -49.60 47.52
C LEU A 32 -14.81 -48.27 47.67
N VAL A 33 -14.79 -47.67 48.86
CA VAL A 33 -15.37 -46.34 49.09
C VAL A 33 -14.64 -45.27 48.28
N ALA A 34 -13.31 -45.30 48.22
CA ALA A 34 -12.52 -44.39 47.40
C ALA A 34 -12.83 -44.54 45.90
N LEU A 35 -12.90 -45.78 45.39
CA LEU A 35 -13.29 -46.04 44.00
C LEU A 35 -14.71 -45.56 43.70
N PHE A 36 -15.65 -45.76 44.62
CA PHE A 36 -17.03 -45.29 44.48
C PHE A 36 -17.11 -43.75 44.47
N LEU A 37 -16.38 -43.08 45.38
CA LEU A 37 -16.29 -41.61 45.43
C LEU A 37 -15.65 -41.05 44.17
N ILE A 38 -14.58 -41.65 43.67
CA ILE A 38 -13.95 -41.26 42.41
C ILE A 38 -14.94 -41.42 41.26
N ASN A 39 -15.69 -42.52 41.20
CA ASN A 39 -16.67 -42.76 40.13
C ASN A 39 -17.78 -41.69 40.10
N ILE A 40 -18.29 -41.28 41.28
CA ILE A 40 -19.25 -40.17 41.39
C ILE A 40 -18.63 -38.84 40.98
N TYR A 41 -17.39 -38.58 41.40
CA TYR A 41 -16.70 -37.33 41.15
C TYR A 41 -16.28 -37.15 39.69
N THR A 42 -15.81 -38.23 39.03
CA THR A 42 -15.31 -38.18 37.66
C THR A 42 -16.40 -38.22 36.59
N LYS A 43 -17.66 -38.53 36.96
CA LYS A 43 -18.83 -38.59 36.06
C LYS A 43 -18.51 -39.35 34.76
N HIS A 44 -17.99 -40.57 34.88
CA HIS A 44 -17.71 -41.44 33.73
C HIS A 44 -18.93 -41.54 32.80
N GLY A 45 -18.71 -41.38 31.48
CA GLY A 45 -19.72 -41.60 30.45
C GLY A 45 -20.44 -40.36 29.90
N LYS A 46 -20.25 -39.16 30.46
CA LYS A 46 -20.74 -37.91 29.84
C LYS A 46 -19.64 -37.30 29.00
N SER A 47 -19.90 -37.21 27.71
CA SER A 47 -18.94 -36.79 26.71
C SER A 47 -19.70 -36.03 25.64
N GLU A 48 -19.19 -34.87 25.28
CA GLU A 48 -19.80 -33.99 24.28
C GLU A 48 -18.88 -33.97 23.06
N ALA A 49 -19.46 -34.10 21.88
CA ALA A 49 -18.72 -33.96 20.64
C ALA A 49 -18.50 -32.46 20.35
N VAL A 50 -17.27 -32.09 20.03
CA VAL A 50 -16.94 -30.71 19.69
C VAL A 50 -17.50 -30.40 18.29
N PRO A 51 -18.40 -29.41 18.13
CA PRO A 51 -18.91 -29.04 16.81
C PRO A 51 -17.80 -28.42 15.94
N ASN A 52 -18.01 -28.41 14.62
CA ASN A 52 -17.18 -27.63 13.72
C ASN A 52 -17.58 -26.15 13.79
N LEU A 53 -16.65 -25.32 14.22
CA LEU A 53 -16.80 -23.88 14.40
C LEU A 53 -16.09 -23.08 13.32
N LYS A 54 -15.22 -23.71 12.51
CA LYS A 54 -14.43 -23.00 11.49
C LYS A 54 -15.35 -22.30 10.49
N GLY A 55 -15.06 -21.03 10.24
CA GLY A 55 -15.82 -20.17 9.32
C GLY A 55 -17.05 -19.50 9.93
N LEU A 56 -17.49 -19.92 11.12
CA LEU A 56 -18.64 -19.31 11.81
C LEU A 56 -18.26 -17.98 12.47
N SER A 57 -19.24 -17.11 12.66
CA SER A 57 -19.09 -15.94 13.53
C SER A 57 -18.94 -16.36 15.00
N ILE A 58 -18.43 -15.47 15.86
CA ILE A 58 -18.33 -15.76 17.29
C ILE A 58 -19.69 -15.99 17.93
N GLU A 59 -20.71 -15.26 17.47
CA GLU A 59 -22.08 -15.36 17.96
C GLU A 59 -22.70 -16.72 17.57
N GLU A 60 -22.48 -17.16 16.32
CA GLU A 60 -22.90 -18.47 15.84
C GLU A 60 -22.16 -19.61 16.57
N ALA A 61 -20.85 -19.45 16.77
CA ALA A 61 -20.03 -20.41 17.50
C ALA A 61 -20.45 -20.55 18.96
N ASP A 62 -20.75 -19.43 19.65
CA ASP A 62 -21.26 -19.43 21.02
C ASP A 62 -22.60 -20.17 21.10
N ALA A 63 -23.52 -19.89 20.18
CA ALA A 63 -24.81 -20.56 20.13
C ALA A 63 -24.69 -22.08 19.94
N MET A 64 -23.77 -22.54 19.08
CA MET A 64 -23.52 -23.98 18.89
C MET A 64 -22.88 -24.63 20.11
N LEU A 65 -21.92 -23.97 20.75
CA LEU A 65 -21.23 -24.51 21.92
C LEU A 65 -22.14 -24.59 23.14
N ARG A 66 -23.01 -23.59 23.35
CA ARG A 66 -24.00 -23.61 24.45
C ARG A 66 -24.96 -24.78 24.36
N LYS A 67 -25.38 -25.18 23.15
CA LYS A 67 -26.21 -26.38 22.92
C LYS A 67 -25.54 -27.65 23.42
N GLN A 68 -24.20 -27.72 23.32
CA GLN A 68 -23.37 -28.84 23.78
C GLN A 68 -22.82 -28.64 25.20
N LYS A 69 -23.28 -27.61 25.95
CA LYS A 69 -22.76 -27.23 27.29
C LYS A 69 -21.23 -27.03 27.31
N LEU A 70 -20.67 -26.61 26.18
CA LEU A 70 -19.28 -26.25 26.02
C LEU A 70 -19.12 -24.73 26.16
N LYS A 71 -17.89 -24.30 26.44
CA LYS A 71 -17.51 -22.87 26.51
C LYS A 71 -16.40 -22.62 25.50
N PHE A 72 -16.18 -21.37 25.11
CA PHE A 72 -15.00 -21.00 24.33
C PHE A 72 -14.14 -19.94 25.01
N GLU A 73 -12.92 -19.83 24.53
CA GLU A 73 -11.97 -18.78 24.88
C GLU A 73 -11.19 -18.41 23.62
N ILE A 74 -11.12 -17.11 23.30
CA ILE A 74 -10.33 -16.62 22.17
C ILE A 74 -8.90 -16.45 22.67
N ILE A 75 -7.98 -17.25 22.12
CA ILE A 75 -6.57 -17.24 22.55
C ILE A 75 -5.69 -16.35 21.68
N ASP A 76 -6.10 -16.14 20.43
CA ASP A 76 -5.35 -15.33 19.47
C ASP A 76 -6.26 -14.82 18.35
N SER A 77 -5.78 -13.81 17.62
CA SER A 77 -6.42 -13.28 16.43
C SER A 77 -5.39 -13.02 15.33
N VAL A 78 -5.67 -13.51 14.13
CA VAL A 78 -4.81 -13.31 12.95
C VAL A 78 -5.63 -12.63 11.86
N PHE A 79 -5.06 -11.68 11.13
CA PHE A 79 -5.76 -11.06 10.00
C PHE A 79 -5.53 -11.88 8.72
N MET A 80 -6.61 -12.44 8.17
CA MET A 80 -6.64 -13.09 6.85
C MET A 80 -7.65 -12.36 5.95
N ARG A 81 -7.17 -11.80 4.84
CA ARG A 81 -7.98 -11.02 3.88
C ARG A 81 -9.11 -11.84 3.26
N ASP A 82 -8.85 -13.09 2.93
CA ASP A 82 -9.78 -13.96 2.20
C ASP A 82 -10.87 -14.57 3.09
N LYS A 83 -10.87 -14.23 4.38
CA LYS A 83 -11.86 -14.69 5.35
C LYS A 83 -12.63 -13.50 5.91
N LYS A 84 -13.88 -13.73 6.29
CA LYS A 84 -14.72 -12.71 6.94
C LYS A 84 -14.14 -12.35 8.32
N LEU A 85 -14.13 -11.06 8.65
CA LEU A 85 -13.62 -10.58 9.94
C LEU A 85 -14.43 -11.15 11.11
N GLY A 86 -13.77 -11.43 12.22
CA GLY A 86 -14.41 -11.99 13.42
C GLY A 86 -14.92 -13.43 13.26
N THR A 87 -14.56 -14.15 12.20
CA THR A 87 -14.89 -15.57 12.06
C THR A 87 -13.83 -16.47 12.66
N VAL A 88 -14.19 -17.68 13.06
CA VAL A 88 -13.23 -18.66 13.59
C VAL A 88 -12.34 -19.19 12.47
N ILE A 89 -11.03 -19.01 12.60
CA ILE A 89 -10.02 -19.57 11.69
C ILE A 89 -9.68 -20.99 12.13
N GLU A 90 -9.45 -21.15 13.43
CA GLU A 90 -8.99 -22.40 14.02
C GLU A 90 -9.65 -22.64 15.38
N GLN A 91 -9.81 -23.92 15.72
CA GLN A 91 -10.33 -24.36 16.99
C GLN A 91 -9.46 -25.48 17.55
N ASN A 92 -9.35 -25.51 18.87
CA ASN A 92 -8.72 -26.60 19.60
C ASN A 92 -9.54 -26.88 20.87
N PRO A 93 -10.04 -28.11 21.10
CA PRO A 93 -9.92 -29.32 20.27
C PRO A 93 -10.58 -29.23 18.89
N VAL A 94 -10.11 -30.07 17.96
CA VAL A 94 -10.64 -30.16 16.59
C VAL A 94 -12.09 -30.66 16.58
N ALA A 95 -12.80 -30.37 15.48
CA ALA A 95 -14.17 -30.83 15.29
C ALA A 95 -14.29 -32.36 15.46
N ASN A 96 -15.43 -32.81 15.98
CA ASN A 96 -15.76 -34.20 16.30
C ASN A 96 -14.89 -34.85 17.39
N SER A 97 -13.95 -34.13 17.99
CA SER A 97 -13.25 -34.62 19.17
C SER A 97 -14.22 -34.77 20.35
N ILE A 98 -13.92 -35.74 21.21
CA ILE A 98 -14.76 -36.06 22.37
C ILE A 98 -14.16 -35.39 23.60
N VAL A 99 -14.94 -34.53 24.25
CA VAL A 99 -14.50 -33.79 25.43
C VAL A 99 -15.46 -33.97 26.60
N LYS A 100 -14.96 -33.72 27.81
CA LYS A 100 -15.82 -33.67 29.00
C LYS A 100 -16.74 -32.45 28.93
N PRO A 101 -17.97 -32.52 29.47
CA PRO A 101 -18.87 -31.38 29.57
C PRO A 101 -18.20 -30.18 30.24
N GLY A 102 -18.49 -28.97 29.75
CA GLY A 102 -17.92 -27.73 30.28
C GLY A 102 -16.46 -27.48 29.90
N ARG A 103 -15.86 -28.31 29.03
CA ARG A 103 -14.53 -28.04 28.47
C ARG A 103 -14.54 -26.73 27.69
N LYS A 104 -13.46 -25.95 27.84
CA LYS A 104 -13.21 -24.76 27.02
C LYS A 104 -12.63 -25.18 25.66
N ILE A 105 -13.20 -24.63 24.60
CA ILE A 105 -12.71 -24.72 23.22
C ILE A 105 -11.94 -23.43 22.93
N TYR A 106 -10.66 -23.57 22.63
CA TYR A 106 -9.80 -22.44 22.30
C TYR A 106 -9.96 -22.09 20.83
N LEU A 107 -10.20 -20.82 20.54
CA LEU A 107 -10.44 -20.32 19.19
C LEU A 107 -9.35 -19.34 18.79
N ILE A 108 -8.88 -19.47 17.55
CA ILE A 108 -8.13 -18.44 16.85
C ILE A 108 -9.08 -17.82 15.83
N ILE A 109 -9.22 -16.51 15.88
CA ILE A 109 -10.22 -15.79 15.09
C ILE A 109 -9.57 -14.96 14.01
N ASN A 110 -10.31 -14.69 12.94
CA ASN A 110 -9.93 -13.64 12.04
C ASN A 110 -10.09 -12.31 12.75
N SER A 111 -9.06 -11.48 12.74
CA SER A 111 -9.09 -10.19 13.43
C SER A 111 -10.33 -9.39 13.03
N LYS A 112 -10.97 -8.75 14.01
CA LYS A 112 -12.11 -7.85 13.76
C LYS A 112 -11.67 -6.55 13.08
N ALA A 113 -10.38 -6.23 13.14
CA ALA A 113 -9.79 -5.05 12.52
C ALA A 113 -8.92 -5.43 11.33
N VAL A 114 -9.03 -4.65 10.25
CA VAL A 114 -8.13 -4.76 9.10
C VAL A 114 -6.72 -4.38 9.52
N ARG A 115 -5.73 -5.15 9.09
CA ARG A 115 -4.32 -4.87 9.34
C ARG A 115 -3.98 -3.46 8.87
N GLN A 116 -3.36 -2.67 9.74
CA GLN A 116 -2.91 -1.31 9.42
C GLN A 116 -1.44 -1.35 9.02
N VAL A 117 -1.08 -0.65 7.96
CA VAL A 117 0.29 -0.48 7.48
C VAL A 117 0.71 0.98 7.61
N LYS A 118 2.00 1.22 7.87
CA LYS A 118 2.55 2.59 7.88
C LYS A 118 2.73 3.06 6.45
N PHE A 119 2.22 4.25 6.16
CA PHE A 119 2.34 4.89 4.87
C PHE A 119 3.78 5.40 4.67
N PRO A 120 4.42 5.13 3.52
CA PRO A 120 5.78 5.56 3.27
C PRO A 120 5.80 7.02 2.84
N ASN A 121 6.98 7.63 2.81
CA ASN A 121 7.11 8.92 2.14
C ASN A 121 7.03 8.70 0.62
N VAL A 122 6.04 9.30 -0.01
CA VAL A 122 5.83 9.21 -1.47
C VAL A 122 5.76 10.59 -2.13
N THR A 123 5.99 11.67 -1.40
CA THR A 123 6.09 13.02 -1.99
C THR A 123 7.49 13.23 -2.57
N ASP A 124 7.60 14.11 -3.56
CA ASP A 124 8.86 14.48 -4.23
C ASP A 124 9.58 13.30 -4.92
N ILE A 125 8.83 12.26 -5.27
CA ILE A 125 9.31 11.14 -6.09
C ILE A 125 8.43 10.96 -7.31
N SER A 126 8.94 10.25 -8.32
CA SER A 126 8.16 9.93 -9.52
C SER A 126 6.92 9.09 -9.18
N VAL A 127 5.83 9.29 -9.91
CA VAL A 127 4.59 8.50 -9.80
C VAL A 127 4.88 7.00 -9.91
N ARG A 128 5.78 6.58 -10.80
CA ARG A 128 6.16 5.18 -10.99
C ARG A 128 6.82 4.59 -9.73
N GLN A 129 7.69 5.36 -9.08
CA GLN A 129 8.32 4.93 -7.83
C GLN A 129 7.32 4.85 -6.69
N ALA A 130 6.46 5.87 -6.56
CA ALA A 130 5.38 5.87 -5.57
C ALA A 130 4.45 4.68 -5.75
N GLU A 131 4.05 4.38 -7.00
CA GLU A 131 3.24 3.20 -7.33
C GLU A 131 3.88 1.90 -6.84
N ALA A 132 5.17 1.70 -7.09
CA ALA A 132 5.89 0.50 -6.67
C ALA A 132 5.90 0.39 -5.12
N MET A 133 6.17 1.49 -4.43
CA MET A 133 6.17 1.54 -2.97
C MET A 133 4.78 1.26 -2.38
N ILE A 134 3.73 1.86 -2.93
CA ILE A 134 2.34 1.69 -2.47
C ILE A 134 1.85 0.25 -2.73
N LYS A 135 2.15 -0.30 -3.91
CA LYS A 135 1.80 -1.69 -4.27
C LYS A 135 2.52 -2.69 -3.35
N SER A 136 3.76 -2.43 -2.95
CA SER A 136 4.50 -3.29 -2.00
C SER A 136 3.81 -3.41 -0.63
N LEU A 137 3.06 -2.38 -0.23
CA LEU A 137 2.27 -2.34 1.00
C LEU A 137 0.87 -2.94 0.83
N ARG A 138 0.55 -3.49 -0.35
CA ARG A 138 -0.77 -4.04 -0.70
C ARG A 138 -1.90 -3.01 -0.56
N ILE A 139 -1.57 -1.74 -0.82
CA ILE A 139 -2.51 -0.63 -0.96
C ILE A 139 -2.81 -0.46 -2.45
N ASN A 140 -4.05 -0.14 -2.78
CA ASN A 140 -4.50 0.11 -4.15
C ASN A 140 -4.43 1.61 -4.47
N ILE A 141 -4.22 1.94 -5.75
CA ILE A 141 -4.32 3.31 -6.25
C ILE A 141 -5.64 3.41 -7.02
N ALA A 142 -6.55 4.24 -6.51
CA ALA A 142 -7.87 4.43 -7.10
C ALA A 142 -7.80 5.23 -8.40
N ASN A 143 -7.06 6.34 -8.36
CA ASN A 143 -6.86 7.27 -9.46
C ASN A 143 -5.60 8.11 -9.23
N ILE A 144 -5.13 8.71 -10.32
CA ILE A 144 -4.07 9.70 -10.34
C ILE A 144 -4.72 11.00 -10.82
N GLN A 145 -4.63 12.04 -10.00
CA GLN A 145 -5.10 13.39 -10.31
C GLN A 145 -3.90 14.26 -10.64
N TYR A 146 -4.05 15.13 -11.61
CA TYR A 146 -3.02 16.08 -12.00
C TYR A 146 -3.32 17.45 -11.41
N ALA A 147 -2.28 18.13 -10.93
CA ALA A 147 -2.37 19.48 -10.41
C ALA A 147 -1.20 20.34 -10.94
N PRO A 148 -1.41 21.67 -11.07
CA PRO A 148 -0.40 22.60 -11.57
C PRO A 148 0.93 22.47 -10.84
N SER A 149 1.99 22.10 -11.56
CA SER A 149 3.35 21.98 -11.04
C SER A 149 4.39 22.11 -12.15
N ALA A 150 5.56 22.65 -11.81
CA ALA A 150 6.72 22.68 -12.69
C ALA A 150 7.25 21.28 -13.05
N TYR A 151 6.99 20.29 -12.19
CA TYR A 151 7.56 18.94 -12.27
C TYR A 151 6.51 17.92 -12.67
N ARG A 152 6.55 17.52 -13.95
CA ARG A 152 5.69 16.49 -14.50
C ARG A 152 5.90 15.13 -13.83
N ASP A 153 4.80 14.41 -13.57
CA ASP A 153 4.76 13.06 -12.99
C ASP A 153 5.41 12.96 -11.59
N LEU A 154 5.72 14.10 -10.96
CA LEU A 154 6.18 14.17 -9.58
C LEU A 154 4.97 14.08 -8.66
N VAL A 155 5.03 13.22 -7.64
CA VAL A 155 3.96 13.12 -6.65
C VAL A 155 4.02 14.31 -5.70
N LEU A 156 2.95 15.10 -5.71
CA LEU A 156 2.76 16.25 -4.83
C LEU A 156 2.09 15.84 -3.53
N GLU A 157 1.06 14.98 -3.64
CA GLU A 157 0.27 14.54 -2.49
C GLU A 157 -0.23 13.09 -2.66
N ALA A 158 -0.53 12.44 -1.54
CA ALA A 158 -1.36 11.24 -1.52
C ALA A 158 -2.57 11.49 -0.61
N LYS A 159 -3.76 11.03 -0.99
CA LYS A 159 -5.00 11.22 -0.22
C LYS A 159 -5.71 9.89 0.02
N TYR A 160 -6.23 9.73 1.23
CA TYR A 160 -7.09 8.62 1.63
C TYR A 160 -8.36 9.15 2.29
N ASN A 161 -9.54 8.78 1.76
CA ASN A 161 -10.84 9.29 2.20
C ASN A 161 -10.89 10.83 2.28
N GLY A 162 -10.28 11.50 1.30
CA GLY A 162 -10.22 12.97 1.23
C GLY A 162 -9.18 13.64 2.15
N LYS A 163 -8.51 12.88 3.04
CA LYS A 163 -7.45 13.39 3.91
C LYS A 163 -6.08 13.15 3.27
N THR A 164 -5.22 14.18 3.27
CA THR A 164 -3.82 14.04 2.85
C THR A 164 -3.06 13.12 3.80
N LEU A 165 -2.32 12.17 3.23
CA LEU A 165 -1.47 11.22 3.91
C LEU A 165 -0.04 11.75 3.97
N THR A 166 0.60 11.49 5.10
CA THR A 166 2.00 11.81 5.37
C THR A 166 2.75 10.55 5.79
N GLN A 167 4.09 10.62 5.78
CA GLN A 167 4.92 9.50 6.20
C GLN A 167 4.56 9.06 7.63
N GLY A 168 4.35 7.75 7.81
CA GLY A 168 4.05 7.14 9.11
C GLY A 168 2.56 7.04 9.44
N ASP A 169 1.68 7.67 8.66
CA ASP A 169 0.23 7.51 8.81
C ASP A 169 -0.18 6.04 8.69
N LYS A 170 -1.21 5.64 9.45
CA LYS A 170 -1.71 4.26 9.42
C LYS A 170 -2.85 4.16 8.41
N VAL A 171 -2.66 3.32 7.41
CA VAL A 171 -3.63 3.05 6.35
C VAL A 171 -4.03 1.58 6.40
N PRO A 172 -5.33 1.23 6.26
CA PRO A 172 -5.75 -0.15 6.18
C PRO A 172 -5.15 -0.85 4.96
N GLU A 173 -4.70 -2.10 5.13
CA GLU A 173 -4.28 -2.92 4.01
C GLU A 173 -5.43 -3.10 3.00
N GLY A 174 -5.17 -2.95 1.70
CA GLY A 174 -6.20 -2.97 0.66
C GLY A 174 -7.01 -1.68 0.52
N ALA A 175 -6.72 -0.64 1.31
CA ALA A 175 -7.26 0.69 1.09
C ALA A 175 -6.96 1.18 -0.34
N SER A 176 -7.81 2.06 -0.85
CA SER A 176 -7.60 2.71 -2.13
C SER A 176 -7.28 4.18 -1.90
N ILE A 177 -6.15 4.64 -2.45
CA ILE A 177 -5.67 6.01 -2.29
C ILE A 177 -5.64 6.75 -3.62
N VAL A 178 -5.71 8.07 -3.55
CA VAL A 178 -5.58 8.98 -4.67
C VAL A 178 -4.18 9.56 -4.65
N LEU A 179 -3.48 9.53 -5.78
CA LEU A 179 -2.23 10.28 -5.93
C LEU A 179 -2.53 11.59 -6.64
N VAL A 180 -1.97 12.69 -6.15
CA VAL A 180 -1.94 13.98 -6.84
C VAL A 180 -0.52 14.17 -7.36
N VAL A 181 -0.39 14.31 -8.66
CA VAL A 181 0.89 14.44 -9.36
C VAL A 181 0.94 15.74 -10.14
N GLY A 182 2.15 16.22 -10.40
CA GLY A 182 2.37 17.41 -11.23
C GLY A 182 2.02 17.14 -12.69
N ASP A 183 1.32 18.08 -13.32
CA ASP A 183 1.06 18.11 -14.76
C ASP A 183 2.27 18.57 -15.59
N GLY A 184 3.23 19.26 -14.99
CA GLY A 184 4.23 19.99 -15.76
C GLY A 184 3.61 21.27 -16.34
N TYR A 185 4.43 22.18 -16.86
CA TYR A 185 3.97 23.42 -17.50
C TYR A 185 3.18 23.19 -18.82
N GLY A 186 2.20 22.27 -18.86
CA GLY A 186 1.35 22.06 -20.03
C GLY A 186 0.46 20.82 -19.97
N GLY A 187 -0.71 20.97 -19.34
CA GLY A 187 -2.01 20.44 -19.80
C GLY A 187 -2.17 18.93 -19.98
N TYR A 188 -2.95 18.30 -19.09
CA TYR A 188 -3.43 16.91 -19.15
C TYR A 188 -4.27 16.55 -20.40
N ASP A 189 -4.42 17.46 -21.36
CA ASP A 189 -5.20 17.28 -22.58
C ASP A 189 -4.35 17.30 -23.87
N GLY A 190 -3.04 17.55 -23.79
CA GLY A 190 -2.22 17.71 -25.00
C GLY A 190 -2.64 18.92 -25.84
N ILE A 191 -3.39 19.87 -25.26
CA ILE A 191 -3.66 21.16 -25.89
C ILE A 191 -2.44 22.02 -25.64
N SER A 192 -1.42 21.83 -26.47
CA SER A 192 -0.41 22.87 -26.71
C SER A 192 -1.18 24.16 -26.98
N SER A 193 -1.06 25.13 -26.08
CA SER A 193 -1.57 26.46 -26.35
C SER A 193 -0.73 26.98 -27.50
N GLY A 194 -1.33 27.12 -28.68
CA GLY A 194 -0.61 27.56 -29.87
C GLY A 194 0.12 28.87 -29.59
N ALA A 195 1.30 29.05 -30.17
CA ALA A 195 2.09 30.25 -29.95
C ALA A 195 1.22 31.49 -30.24
N PRO A 196 1.11 32.46 -29.31
CA PRO A 196 0.31 33.65 -29.54
C PRO A 196 0.84 34.42 -30.75
N SER A 197 -0.04 35.09 -31.48
CA SER A 197 0.38 35.97 -32.57
C SER A 197 0.90 37.27 -31.99
N LEU A 198 2.19 37.52 -32.17
CA LEU A 198 2.89 38.73 -31.72
C LEU A 198 3.20 39.68 -32.89
N ILE A 199 2.90 39.25 -34.13
CA ILE A 199 3.14 40.03 -35.34
C ILE A 199 2.42 41.39 -35.27
N GLY A 200 3.17 42.46 -35.53
CA GLY A 200 2.70 43.84 -35.50
C GLY A 200 2.70 44.51 -34.13
N LEU A 201 2.94 43.77 -33.05
CA LEU A 201 3.06 44.34 -31.70
C LEU A 201 4.41 45.03 -31.51
N ASP A 202 4.44 46.07 -30.67
CA ASP A 202 5.69 46.61 -30.13
C ASP A 202 6.29 45.64 -29.09
N LEU A 203 7.57 45.83 -28.77
CA LEU A 203 8.30 44.96 -27.84
C LEU A 203 7.62 44.86 -26.46
N TYR A 204 7.05 45.95 -25.98
CA TYR A 204 6.39 45.99 -24.67
C TYR A 204 5.13 45.11 -24.67
N SER A 205 4.25 45.33 -25.65
CA SER A 205 2.99 44.60 -25.84
C SER A 205 3.23 43.12 -26.14
N ALA A 206 4.27 42.81 -26.93
CA ALA A 206 4.68 41.44 -27.20
C ALA A 206 5.17 40.75 -25.92
N THR A 207 6.00 41.43 -25.12
CA THR A 207 6.49 40.91 -23.83
C THR A 207 5.35 40.63 -22.85
N GLU A 208 4.39 41.55 -22.75
CA GLU A 208 3.21 41.37 -21.89
C GLU A 208 2.38 40.17 -22.34
N THR A 209 2.17 40.01 -23.65
CA THR A 209 1.43 38.87 -24.22
C THR A 209 2.15 37.54 -23.96
N ILE A 210 3.48 37.50 -24.10
CA ILE A 210 4.31 36.32 -23.80
C ILE A 210 4.20 35.94 -22.33
N ASN A 211 4.37 36.90 -21.42
CA ASN A 211 4.36 36.67 -19.98
C ASN A 211 2.97 36.23 -19.48
N THR A 212 1.91 36.89 -19.94
CA THR A 212 0.52 36.54 -19.56
C THR A 212 0.10 35.19 -20.12
N SER A 213 0.68 34.75 -21.24
CA SER A 213 0.46 33.44 -21.84
C SER A 213 1.39 32.34 -21.29
N SER A 214 2.14 32.62 -20.21
CA SER A 214 3.08 31.67 -19.58
C SER A 214 4.20 31.17 -20.50
N PHE A 215 4.64 31.99 -21.47
CA PHE A 215 5.82 31.73 -22.30
C PHE A 215 7.00 32.62 -21.86
N LEU A 216 8.19 32.35 -22.41
CA LEU A 216 9.40 33.13 -22.14
C LEU A 216 9.92 33.80 -23.42
N ILE A 217 10.64 34.92 -23.29
CA ILE A 217 11.35 35.52 -24.43
C ILE A 217 12.59 34.68 -24.73
N GLY A 218 12.72 34.26 -25.99
CA GLY A 218 13.90 33.57 -26.49
C GLY A 218 14.92 34.54 -27.10
N TYR A 219 15.25 34.30 -28.35
CA TYR A 219 16.16 35.12 -29.13
C TYR A 219 15.48 36.40 -29.62
N LEU A 220 16.04 37.56 -29.27
CA LEU A 220 15.56 38.88 -29.67
C LEU A 220 16.55 39.51 -30.66
N THR A 221 16.09 39.85 -31.87
CA THR A 221 16.93 40.52 -32.87
C THR A 221 16.20 41.61 -33.63
N TYR A 222 16.96 42.62 -34.04
CA TYR A 222 16.50 43.73 -34.87
C TYR A 222 17.06 43.55 -36.29
N ASP A 223 16.27 43.91 -37.30
CA ASP A 223 16.75 43.89 -38.70
C ASP A 223 17.70 45.07 -39.01
N VAL A 224 17.52 46.18 -38.31
CA VAL A 224 18.38 47.35 -38.28
C VAL A 224 18.62 47.67 -36.81
N GLU A 225 19.88 47.75 -36.40
CA GLU A 225 20.25 48.01 -35.01
C GLU A 225 19.64 49.33 -34.49
N PRO A 226 19.07 49.34 -33.27
CA PRO A 226 18.46 50.53 -32.71
C PRO A 226 19.50 51.58 -32.29
N ASN A 227 19.36 52.80 -32.80
CA ASN A 227 20.12 53.98 -32.34
C ASN A 227 19.44 54.64 -31.12
N GLY A 228 19.21 53.85 -30.06
CA GLY A 228 18.71 54.33 -28.76
C GLY A 228 17.19 54.50 -28.61
N ASP A 229 16.41 54.40 -29.69
CA ASP A 229 14.94 54.35 -29.63
C ASP A 229 14.40 53.06 -30.26
N GLU A 230 13.80 52.22 -29.43
CA GLU A 230 13.20 50.95 -29.78
C GLU A 230 11.67 51.02 -29.92
N SER A 231 11.05 52.15 -29.54
CA SER A 231 9.58 52.29 -29.53
C SER A 231 8.95 52.28 -30.94
N SER A 232 9.77 52.53 -31.96
CA SER A 232 9.35 52.51 -33.37
C SER A 232 9.43 51.12 -34.02
N TYR A 233 9.91 50.10 -33.30
CA TYR A 233 10.01 48.74 -33.82
C TYR A 233 8.76 47.92 -33.52
N VAL A 234 8.41 47.06 -34.47
CA VAL A 234 7.34 46.08 -34.34
C VAL A 234 7.86 44.69 -34.70
N VAL A 235 7.25 43.66 -34.12
CA VAL A 235 7.56 42.26 -34.46
C VAL A 235 7.06 41.98 -35.87
N TYR A 236 7.95 41.63 -36.80
CA TYR A 236 7.57 41.21 -38.16
C TYR A 236 7.68 39.71 -38.38
N ARG A 237 8.40 39.02 -37.49
CA ARG A 237 8.48 37.56 -37.47
C ARG A 237 8.66 37.09 -36.04
N GLN A 238 8.11 35.93 -35.75
CA GLN A 238 8.35 35.21 -34.50
C GLN A 238 8.72 33.75 -34.81
N ARG A 239 9.35 33.07 -33.86
CA ARG A 239 9.46 31.61 -33.86
C ARG A 239 9.26 31.08 -32.45
N PRO A 240 8.41 30.08 -32.22
CA PRO A 240 7.56 29.35 -33.17
C PRO A 240 6.48 30.21 -33.85
N GLU A 241 5.97 29.77 -35.00
CA GLU A 241 5.01 30.54 -35.79
C GLU A 241 3.65 30.68 -35.07
N PRO A 242 2.85 31.74 -35.32
CA PRO A 242 1.56 31.91 -34.68
C PRO A 242 0.66 30.67 -34.83
N GLY A 243 0.12 30.17 -33.72
CA GLY A 243 -0.72 28.98 -33.66
C GLY A 243 0.03 27.65 -33.69
N GLU A 244 1.36 27.65 -33.84
CA GLU A 244 2.18 26.45 -33.74
C GLU A 244 2.08 25.88 -32.31
N PRO A 245 1.83 24.57 -32.14
CA PRO A 245 1.69 23.96 -30.83
C PRO A 245 3.02 24.04 -30.08
N ILE A 246 3.04 24.78 -28.98
CA ILE A 246 4.20 24.91 -28.10
C ILE A 246 3.82 24.57 -26.67
N ASP A 247 4.76 23.97 -25.93
CA ASP A 247 4.58 23.68 -24.51
C ASP A 247 4.64 24.99 -23.71
N ALA A 248 3.83 25.13 -22.65
CA ALA A 248 3.94 26.33 -21.82
C ALA A 248 5.33 26.39 -21.14
N GLY A 249 5.83 27.59 -20.93
CA GLY A 249 7.21 27.84 -20.53
C GLY A 249 8.23 27.75 -21.67
N SER A 250 7.83 27.38 -22.89
CA SER A 250 8.69 27.48 -24.08
C SER A 250 9.07 28.93 -24.39
N THR A 251 10.18 29.08 -25.10
CA THR A 251 10.65 30.39 -25.55
C THR A 251 10.07 30.77 -26.91
N ILE A 252 9.79 32.07 -27.09
CA ILE A 252 9.41 32.65 -28.37
C ILE A 252 10.48 33.66 -28.79
N ASP A 253 11.12 33.40 -29.92
CA ASP A 253 12.08 34.27 -30.58
C ASP A 253 11.35 35.38 -31.32
N LEU A 254 11.84 36.61 -31.21
CA LEU A 254 11.25 37.81 -31.79
C LEU A 254 12.22 38.48 -32.77
N PHE A 255 11.70 38.82 -33.95
CA PHE A 255 12.42 39.57 -34.97
C PHE A 255 11.69 40.90 -35.20
N LEU A 256 12.39 42.00 -34.95
CA LEU A 256 11.83 43.35 -34.94
C LEU A 256 12.29 44.18 -36.13
N THR A 257 11.41 45.05 -36.63
CA THR A 257 11.68 45.98 -37.72
C THR A 257 10.98 47.32 -37.55
N LYS A 258 11.55 48.38 -38.16
CA LYS A 258 10.85 49.65 -38.40
C LYS A 258 10.09 49.67 -39.73
N ASP A 259 10.43 48.77 -40.65
CA ASP A 259 9.85 48.70 -41.99
C ASP A 259 8.54 47.91 -41.97
N ARG A 260 7.43 48.65 -41.92
CA ARG A 260 6.07 48.07 -41.89
C ARG A 260 5.71 47.29 -43.15
N SER A 261 6.41 47.48 -44.28
CA SER A 261 6.14 46.70 -45.50
C SER A 261 6.46 45.21 -45.34
N LYS A 262 7.27 44.85 -44.33
CA LYS A 262 7.62 43.46 -44.03
C LYS A 262 6.50 42.67 -43.33
N LEU A 263 5.45 43.35 -42.88
CA LEU A 263 4.30 42.72 -42.21
C LEU A 263 3.34 42.03 -43.20
N ASP A 264 3.32 42.46 -44.46
CA ASP A 264 2.41 41.95 -45.51
C ASP A 264 3.00 40.78 -46.31
N VAL A 265 4.24 40.34 -45.99
CA VAL A 265 4.91 39.26 -46.71
C VAL A 265 4.40 37.92 -46.17
N PRO A 266 3.73 37.08 -46.97
CA PRO A 266 3.34 35.75 -46.52
C PRO A 266 4.58 34.96 -46.11
N THR A 267 4.55 34.41 -44.89
CA THR A 267 5.64 33.77 -44.14
C THR A 267 6.45 32.72 -44.92
N SER A 268 5.94 32.23 -46.05
CA SER A 268 6.58 31.21 -46.91
C SER A 268 7.73 31.69 -47.82
N GLN A 269 8.08 32.98 -47.86
CA GLN A 269 9.05 33.50 -48.85
C GLN A 269 10.27 34.28 -48.33
N VAL A 270 10.60 34.23 -47.03
CA VAL A 270 11.86 34.83 -46.57
C VAL A 270 13.01 33.83 -46.77
N PRO A 271 14.05 34.14 -47.57
CA PRO A 271 15.15 33.21 -47.80
C PRO A 271 15.89 32.95 -46.48
N VAL A 272 16.01 31.66 -46.15
CA VAL A 272 16.91 31.17 -45.11
C VAL A 272 18.33 31.49 -45.56
N THR A 273 18.89 32.59 -45.06
CA THR A 273 20.33 32.82 -45.18
C THR A 273 21.00 31.89 -44.18
N ASN A 274 21.38 30.71 -44.67
CA ASN A 274 22.26 29.80 -43.97
C ASN A 274 23.69 30.37 -43.97
N GLN A 275 24.33 30.41 -42.81
CA GLN A 275 25.57 29.69 -42.47
C GLN A 275 26.41 30.48 -41.44
N HIS A 276 26.34 30.05 -40.18
CA HIS A 276 27.57 29.92 -39.39
C HIS A 276 27.78 28.44 -39.10
N THR A 277 28.59 27.83 -39.94
CA THR A 277 29.10 26.47 -39.82
C THR A 277 30.03 26.43 -38.60
N ILE A 278 29.59 25.86 -37.48
CA ILE A 278 30.51 25.33 -36.47
C ILE A 278 30.83 23.91 -36.91
N SER A 279 31.99 23.78 -37.57
CA SER A 279 32.61 22.51 -37.91
C SER A 279 32.99 21.77 -36.63
N VAL A 280 32.19 20.78 -36.22
CA VAL A 280 32.66 19.77 -35.27
C VAL A 280 33.53 18.78 -36.05
N GLU A 281 34.83 18.96 -35.92
CA GLU A 281 35.86 18.05 -36.43
C GLU A 281 35.76 16.70 -35.70
N LYS A 282 35.02 15.75 -36.30
CA LYS A 282 35.04 14.35 -35.89
C LYS A 282 36.25 13.67 -36.54
N LYS A 283 37.40 13.75 -35.87
CA LYS A 283 38.57 12.93 -36.22
C LYS A 283 38.28 11.47 -35.89
N GLU A 284 37.98 10.68 -36.92
CA GLU A 284 38.19 9.23 -36.90
C GLU A 284 39.69 8.97 -36.68
N LYS A 285 40.03 8.28 -35.59
CA LYS A 285 41.30 7.60 -35.45
C LYS A 285 41.02 6.10 -35.37
N LYS A 286 41.04 5.45 -36.54
CA LYS A 286 41.29 4.01 -36.66
C LYS A 286 42.76 3.79 -36.34
N GLU A 287 43.08 3.21 -35.19
CA GLU A 287 44.29 2.38 -35.09
C GLU A 287 44.22 1.35 -33.95
N LYS A 288 44.45 0.10 -34.34
CA LYS A 288 44.89 -1.07 -33.58
C LYS A 288 44.06 -1.56 -32.39
N VAL A 289 43.24 -2.56 -32.71
CA VAL A 289 42.97 -3.71 -31.82
C VAL A 289 44.29 -4.43 -31.55
N LYS A 290 44.71 -4.47 -30.29
CA LYS A 290 45.54 -5.55 -29.74
C LYS A 290 45.32 -5.66 -28.23
N ASP A 291 44.90 -6.88 -27.85
CA ASP A 291 45.20 -7.60 -26.63
C ASP A 291 44.87 -6.94 -25.28
N ILE A 292 43.70 -7.28 -24.72
CA ILE A 292 43.52 -7.49 -23.27
C ILE A 292 42.54 -8.67 -23.08
N GLU A 293 43.02 -9.89 -23.35
CA GLU A 293 42.70 -11.04 -22.50
C GLU A 293 43.80 -11.12 -21.46
N GLU A 294 43.64 -10.42 -20.34
CA GLU A 294 44.17 -10.74 -19.01
C GLU A 294 43.86 -9.56 -18.08
N PHE A 295 43.33 -9.88 -16.90
CA PHE A 295 42.96 -9.02 -15.76
C PHE A 295 41.51 -8.49 -15.70
N PHE A 296 40.71 -9.32 -15.01
CA PHE A 296 39.44 -9.10 -14.30
C PHE A 296 38.13 -9.39 -15.06
#